data_AF-A0A523CY14-F1
#
_entry.id   AF-A0A523CY14-F1
#
_cell.length_a   1.000
_cell.length_b   1.000
_cell.length_c   1.000
_cell.angle_alpha   90.00
_cell.angle_beta   90.00
_cell.angle_gamma   90.00
#
_symmetry.space_group_name_H-M   'P 1'
#
loop_
_entity.id
_entity.type
_entity.pdbx_description
1 polymer ?
#
loop_
_entity_poly.entity_id
_entity_poly.type
_entity_poly.pdbx_seq_one_letter_code
_entity_poly.pdbx_strand_id
1 'polypeptide(L)'
;MKKRMIGVTVVAVFLSGSYALAQGSLIEHVVNACEKDIENYCNQVTPGDGRLLHCMAAHEDKISGQCVYAFYQAASLLEQLSVAISYIAQECETEIATLCSDVEMGEGRILACLDENEEDVGESCKTAISDTVSKSE
;
A
#
# COMPACT_ATOMS: atom_id res chain seq x y z
N MET A 1 29.93 54.51 27.13
CA MET A 1 31.17 53.71 27.29
C MET A 1 30.82 52.29 27.72
N LYS A 2 30.99 51.34 26.78
CA LYS A 2 31.48 49.94 26.93
C LYS A 2 30.88 48.98 27.99
N LYS A 3 30.48 47.80 27.46
CA LYS A 3 30.44 46.42 28.01
C LYS A 3 29.02 45.93 28.37
N ARG A 4 28.55 44.75 27.98
CA ARG A 4 29.18 43.57 27.37
C ARG A 4 28.13 42.69 26.69
N MET A 5 28.44 42.29 25.47
CA MET A 5 27.80 41.23 24.70
C MET A 5 28.32 39.87 25.23
N ILE A 6 27.43 39.04 25.76
CA ILE A 6 27.62 37.60 26.08
C ILE A 6 26.22 37.00 25.88
N GLY A 7 25.86 36.47 24.72
CA GLY A 7 26.34 35.18 24.25
C GLY A 7 25.41 34.05 24.70
N VAL A 8 24.09 34.20 24.50
CA VAL A 8 23.18 33.06 24.60
C VAL A 8 23.37 32.26 23.32
N THR A 9 24.21 31.25 23.37
CA THR A 9 24.22 30.19 22.35
C THR A 9 22.87 29.51 22.42
N VAL A 10 21.94 29.99 21.58
CA VAL A 10 20.79 29.20 21.16
C VAL A 10 21.40 28.02 20.41
N VAL A 11 21.56 26.90 21.10
CA VAL A 11 21.67 25.60 20.45
C VAL A 11 20.32 25.44 19.76
N ALA A 12 20.25 25.86 18.50
CA ALA A 12 19.14 25.52 17.64
C ALA A 12 19.15 24.00 17.58
N VAL A 13 18.22 23.40 18.31
CA VAL A 13 17.87 21.99 18.20
C VAL A 13 17.38 21.81 16.77
N PHE A 14 18.30 21.46 15.86
CA PHE A 14 17.99 20.93 14.53
C PHE A 14 17.49 19.49 14.70
N LEU A 15 16.36 19.34 15.39
CA LEU A 15 15.52 18.15 15.32
C LEU A 15 14.20 18.49 14.62
N SER A 16 14.24 19.41 13.66
CA SER A 16 13.32 19.38 12.52
C SER A 16 13.76 18.27 11.57
N GLY A 17 13.89 17.05 12.09
CA GLY A 17 13.79 15.87 11.25
C GLY A 17 12.31 15.72 11.00
N SER A 18 11.81 16.33 9.92
CA SER A 18 10.58 15.88 9.30
C SER A 18 10.84 14.43 8.90
N TYR A 19 10.58 13.50 9.80
CA TYR A 19 10.29 12.12 9.42
C TYR A 19 8.95 12.19 8.72
N ALA A 20 8.96 12.70 7.48
CA ALA A 20 7.93 12.37 6.53
C ALA A 20 7.98 10.85 6.45
N LEU A 21 7.02 10.19 7.09
CA LEU A 21 6.81 8.76 6.93
C LEU A 21 6.61 8.59 5.43
N ALA A 22 7.61 8.01 4.77
CA ALA A 22 7.43 7.52 3.41
C ALA A 22 6.46 6.34 3.52
N GLN A 23 5.16 6.63 3.49
CA GLN A 23 4.12 5.65 3.22
C GLN A 23 4.23 5.28 1.74
N GLY A 24 5.28 4.54 1.40
CA GLY A 24 5.46 3.98 0.07
C GLY A 24 4.48 2.83 -0.14
N SER A 25 4.02 2.65 -1.38
CA SER A 25 3.16 1.51 -1.72
C SER A 25 3.87 0.18 -1.43
N LEU A 26 3.11 -0.91 -1.24
CA LEU A 26 3.70 -2.25 -1.11
C LEU A 26 4.63 -2.58 -2.30
N ILE A 27 4.26 -2.13 -3.49
CA ILE A 27 5.05 -2.32 -4.71
C ILE A 27 6.40 -1.60 -4.58
N GLU A 28 6.39 -0.35 -4.11
CA GLU A 28 7.61 0.43 -3.88
C GLU A 28 8.51 -0.25 -2.84
N HIS A 29 7.94 -0.80 -1.76
CA HIS A 29 8.68 -1.56 -0.77
C HIS A 29 9.43 -2.74 -1.41
N VAL A 30 8.74 -3.54 -2.23
CA VAL A 30 9.34 -4.70 -2.92
C VAL A 30 10.39 -4.25 -3.94
N VAL A 31 10.08 -3.27 -4.78
CA VAL A 31 11.00 -2.79 -5.83
C VAL A 31 12.27 -2.23 -5.22
N ASN A 32 12.18 -1.43 -4.15
CA ASN A 32 13.36 -0.87 -3.48
C ASN A 32 14.19 -1.96 -2.78
N ALA A 33 13.54 -2.94 -2.15
CA ALA A 33 14.24 -4.04 -1.51
C ALA A 33 14.95 -4.97 -2.52
N CYS A 34 14.41 -5.06 -3.73
CA CYS A 34 14.91 -5.92 -4.81
C CYS A 34 15.71 -5.17 -5.88
N GLU A 35 16.02 -3.88 -5.71
CA GLU A 35 16.59 -3.02 -6.76
C GLU A 35 17.80 -3.67 -7.48
N LYS A 36 18.79 -4.13 -6.71
CA LYS A 36 19.98 -4.79 -7.25
C LYS A 36 19.67 -6.13 -7.93
N ASP A 37 18.71 -6.87 -7.39
CA ASP A 37 18.29 -8.14 -7.96
C ASP A 37 17.56 -7.92 -9.29
N ILE A 38 16.75 -6.86 -9.39
CA ILE A 38 16.09 -6.42 -10.62
C ILE A 38 17.14 -6.06 -11.67
N GLU A 39 18.14 -5.26 -11.31
CA GLU A 39 19.21 -4.85 -12.23
C GLU A 39 20.03 -6.02 -12.75
N ASN A 40 20.32 -7.01 -11.90
CA ASN A 40 21.17 -8.14 -12.25
C ASN A 40 20.45 -9.23 -13.05
N TYR A 41 19.17 -9.48 -12.76
CA TYR A 41 18.46 -10.65 -13.29
C TYR A 41 17.26 -10.28 -14.17
N CYS A 42 16.64 -9.12 -13.97
CA CYS A 42 15.37 -8.75 -14.61
C CYS A 42 15.40 -7.42 -15.35
N ASN A 43 16.57 -6.87 -15.69
CA ASN A 43 16.70 -5.54 -16.29
C ASN A 43 16.10 -5.38 -17.69
N GLN A 44 15.84 -6.48 -18.41
CA GLN A 44 15.15 -6.47 -19.71
C GLN A 44 13.64 -6.64 -19.58
N VAL A 45 13.11 -6.78 -18.36
CA VAL A 45 11.69 -6.99 -18.12
C VAL A 45 10.98 -5.66 -18.08
N THR A 46 10.04 -5.45 -18.99
CA THR A 46 9.13 -4.30 -18.93
C THR A 46 8.23 -4.42 -17.69
N PRO A 47 8.18 -3.41 -16.79
CA PRO A 47 7.28 -3.43 -15.63
C PRO A 47 5.80 -3.54 -16.01
N GLY A 48 4.96 -3.99 -15.07
CA GLY A 48 3.52 -4.19 -15.27
C GLY A 48 3.12 -5.66 -15.47
N ASP A 49 1.82 -5.94 -15.36
CA ASP A 49 1.18 -7.25 -15.60
C ASP A 49 1.84 -8.43 -14.86
N GLY A 50 2.46 -8.16 -13.71
CA GLY A 50 3.19 -9.16 -12.94
C GLY A 50 4.45 -9.70 -13.62
N ARG A 51 4.94 -9.12 -14.72
CA ARG A 51 6.13 -9.65 -15.43
C ARG A 51 7.37 -9.67 -14.56
N LEU A 52 7.57 -8.63 -13.74
CA LEU A 52 8.72 -8.57 -12.84
C LEU A 52 8.63 -9.62 -11.73
N LEU A 53 7.43 -9.87 -11.21
CA LEU A 53 7.18 -10.95 -10.25
C LEU A 53 7.52 -12.32 -10.84
N HIS A 54 7.11 -12.60 -12.08
CA HIS A 54 7.45 -13.85 -12.77
C HIS A 54 8.95 -14.01 -12.98
N CYS A 55 9.65 -12.94 -13.36
CA CYS A 55 11.11 -12.97 -13.51
C CYS A 55 11.80 -13.26 -12.17
N MET A 56 11.36 -12.64 -11.09
CA MET A 56 11.90 -12.89 -9.75
C MET A 56 11.67 -14.33 -9.30
N ALA A 57 10.49 -14.88 -9.55
CA ALA A 57 10.19 -16.29 -9.27
C ALA A 57 11.10 -17.25 -10.07
N ALA A 58 11.40 -16.93 -11.33
CA ALA A 58 12.33 -17.73 -12.15
C ALA A 58 13.80 -17.64 -11.69
N HIS A 59 14.13 -16.67 -10.85
CA HIS A 59 15.47 -16.43 -10.30
C HIS A 59 15.49 -16.48 -8.76
N GLU A 60 14.49 -17.13 -8.14
CA GLU A 60 14.32 -17.16 -6.68
C GLU A 60 15.58 -17.67 -5.95
N ASP A 61 16.34 -18.58 -6.57
CA ASP A 61 17.58 -19.14 -6.04
C ASP A 61 18.79 -18.18 -6.10
N LYS A 62 18.64 -17.04 -6.79
CA LYS A 62 19.73 -16.09 -7.09
C LYS A 62 19.54 -14.70 -6.50
N ILE A 63 18.32 -14.38 -6.08
CA ILE A 63 18.00 -13.07 -5.50
C ILE A 63 18.44 -12.98 -4.04
N SER A 64 18.63 -11.76 -3.55
CA SER A 64 19.07 -11.51 -2.18
C SER A 64 18.01 -11.93 -1.15
N GLY A 65 18.47 -12.30 0.06
CA GLY A 65 17.57 -12.60 1.18
C GLY A 65 16.68 -11.42 1.58
N GLN A 66 17.14 -10.18 1.36
CA GLN A 66 16.33 -8.97 1.55
C GLN A 66 15.15 -8.93 0.57
N CYS A 67 15.42 -9.22 -0.71
CA CYS A 67 14.37 -9.27 -1.74
C CYS A 67 13.36 -10.39 -1.46
N VAL A 68 13.83 -11.60 -1.11
CA VAL A 68 12.95 -12.72 -0.70
C VAL A 68 12.06 -12.33 0.48
N TYR A 69 12.63 -11.68 1.50
CA TYR A 69 11.87 -11.24 2.66
C TYR A 69 10.83 -10.17 2.32
N ALA A 70 11.14 -9.23 1.42
CA ALA A 70 10.18 -8.26 0.93
C ALA A 70 9.01 -8.91 0.19
N PHE A 71 9.27 -9.92 -0.65
CA PHE A 71 8.22 -10.71 -1.29
C PHE A 71 7.36 -11.47 -0.28
N TYR A 72 7.95 -12.06 0.77
CA TYR A 72 7.19 -12.73 1.82
C TYR A 72 6.24 -11.77 2.55
N GLN A 73 6.72 -10.57 2.92
CA GLN A 73 5.88 -9.55 3.53
C GLN A 73 4.75 -9.11 2.59
N ALA A 74 5.05 -8.94 1.31
CA ALA A 74 4.05 -8.62 0.30
C ALA A 74 2.99 -9.70 0.15
N ALA A 75 3.40 -10.97 0.09
CA ALA A 75 2.48 -12.10 0.01
C ALA A 75 1.56 -12.15 1.24
N SER A 76 2.11 -11.96 2.45
CA SER A 76 1.33 -11.96 3.68
C SER A 76 0.30 -10.82 3.73
N LEU A 77 0.67 -9.62 3.24
CA LEU A 77 -0.28 -8.51 3.16
C LEU A 77 -1.37 -8.77 2.12
N LEU A 78 -1.01 -9.30 0.95
CA LEU A 78 -1.98 -9.66 -0.08
C LEU A 78 -2.98 -10.72 0.39
N GLU A 79 -2.54 -11.69 1.20
CA GLU A 79 -3.43 -12.69 1.80
C GLU A 79 -4.45 -12.03 2.74
N GLN A 80 -4.01 -11.11 3.60
CA GLN A 80 -4.91 -10.35 4.49
C GLN A 80 -5.91 -9.51 3.69
N LEU A 81 -5.44 -8.86 2.61
CA LEU A 81 -6.30 -8.09 1.71
C LEU A 81 -7.34 -8.97 1.03
N SER A 82 -7.00 -10.21 0.65
CA SER A 82 -7.95 -11.13 0.01
C SER A 82 -9.12 -11.50 0.93
N VAL A 83 -8.86 -11.68 2.23
CA VAL A 83 -9.88 -11.96 3.25
C VAL A 83 -10.78 -10.74 3.43
N ALA A 84 -10.17 -9.57 3.56
CA ALA A 84 -10.84 -8.27 3.63
C ALA A 84 -11.80 -8.02 2.44
N ILE A 85 -11.31 -8.21 1.22
CA ILE A 85 -12.13 -8.06 0.00
C ILE A 85 -13.29 -9.05 -0.01
N SER A 86 -13.04 -10.30 0.39
CA SER A 86 -14.10 -11.33 0.45
C SER A 86 -15.18 -10.98 1.47
N TYR A 87 -14.78 -10.42 2.61
CA TYR A 87 -15.71 -9.95 3.63
C TYR A 87 -16.60 -8.81 3.10
N ILE A 88 -16.00 -7.78 2.48
CA ILE A 88 -16.77 -6.70 1.84
C ILE A 88 -17.71 -7.25 0.77
N ALA A 89 -17.23 -8.12 -0.12
CA ALA A 89 -18.04 -8.67 -1.20
C ALA A 89 -19.26 -9.47 -0.68
N GLN A 90 -19.11 -10.12 0.48
CA GLN A 90 -20.20 -10.85 1.12
C GLN A 90 -21.20 -9.90 1.80
N GLU A 91 -20.73 -8.94 2.60
CA GLU A 91 -21.62 -8.04 3.35
C GLU A 91 -22.30 -6.99 2.47
N CYS A 92 -21.71 -6.69 1.32
CA CYS A 92 -22.21 -5.72 0.33
C CYS A 92 -22.84 -6.39 -0.90
N GLU A 93 -23.09 -7.71 -0.89
CA GLU A 93 -23.55 -8.46 -2.08
C GLU A 93 -24.79 -7.82 -2.73
N THR A 94 -25.75 -7.39 -1.90
CA THR A 94 -27.00 -6.80 -2.37
C THR A 94 -26.75 -5.46 -3.04
N GLU A 95 -26.00 -4.58 -2.38
CA GLU A 95 -25.67 -3.23 -2.86
C GLU A 95 -24.81 -3.28 -4.13
N ILE A 96 -23.85 -4.20 -4.19
CA ILE A 96 -23.04 -4.40 -5.40
C ILE A 96 -23.95 -4.80 -6.58
N ALA A 97 -24.91 -5.70 -6.35
CA ALA A 97 -25.81 -6.16 -7.39
C ALA A 97 -26.86 -5.13 -7.81
N THR A 98 -27.34 -4.28 -6.89
CA THR A 98 -28.43 -3.33 -7.16
C THR A 98 -27.94 -1.93 -7.53
N LEU A 99 -26.85 -1.46 -6.91
CA LEU A 99 -26.30 -0.11 -7.08
C LEU A 99 -25.13 -0.08 -8.08
N CYS A 100 -24.30 -1.13 -8.10
CA CYS A 100 -23.02 -1.13 -8.82
C CYS A 100 -22.91 -2.16 -9.95
N SER A 101 -24.04 -2.66 -10.48
CA SER A 101 -24.05 -3.74 -11.47
C SER A 101 -23.37 -3.42 -12.81
N ASP A 102 -23.34 -2.15 -13.20
CA ASP A 102 -22.68 -1.68 -14.44
C ASP A 102 -21.20 -1.28 -14.21
N VAL A 103 -20.69 -1.42 -12.99
CA VAL A 103 -19.33 -1.03 -12.64
C VAL A 103 -18.37 -2.18 -12.92
N GLU A 104 -17.35 -1.91 -13.74
CA GLU A 104 -16.28 -2.87 -13.99
C GLU A 104 -15.50 -3.16 -12.69
N MET A 105 -15.29 -4.44 -12.40
CA MET A 105 -14.52 -4.87 -11.22
C MET A 105 -13.05 -4.43 -11.29
N GLY A 106 -12.41 -4.32 -10.12
CA GLY A 106 -11.00 -3.95 -10.00
C GLY A 106 -10.77 -2.46 -9.73
N GLU A 107 -9.51 -2.12 -9.46
CA GLU A 107 -9.04 -0.73 -9.28
C GLU A 107 -9.82 0.10 -8.23
N GLY A 108 -10.49 -0.56 -7.28
CA GLY A 108 -11.30 0.10 -6.26
C GLY A 108 -12.63 0.68 -6.75
N ARG A 109 -13.03 0.46 -8.01
CA ARG A 109 -14.24 1.08 -8.58
C ARG A 109 -15.53 0.70 -7.89
N ILE A 110 -15.66 -0.56 -7.45
CA ILE A 110 -16.84 -1.01 -6.70
C ILE A 110 -16.94 -0.29 -5.36
N LEU A 111 -15.82 -0.12 -4.65
CA LEU A 111 -15.80 0.65 -3.40
C LEU A 111 -16.16 2.12 -3.63
N ALA A 112 -15.67 2.72 -4.72
CA ALA A 112 -16.04 4.09 -5.09
C ALA A 112 -17.54 4.22 -5.39
N CYS A 113 -18.13 3.25 -6.10
CA CYS A 113 -19.57 3.22 -6.35
C CYS A 113 -20.39 3.09 -5.05
N LEU A 114 -19.96 2.24 -4.12
CA LEU A 114 -20.63 2.11 -2.81
C LEU A 114 -20.53 3.39 -1.98
N ASP A 115 -19.39 4.09 -2.04
CA ASP A 115 -19.18 5.40 -1.40
C ASP A 115 -20.10 6.48 -2.01
N GLU A 116 -20.20 6.54 -3.34
CA GLU A 116 -21.10 7.47 -4.04
C GLU A 116 -22.58 7.23 -3.74
N ASN A 117 -22.96 6.02 -3.34
CA ASN A 117 -24.33 5.64 -2.98
C ASN A 117 -24.49 5.41 -1.46
N GLU A 118 -23.65 6.03 -0.62
CA GLU A 118 -23.62 5.74 0.82
C GLU A 118 -24.98 5.82 1.52
N GLU A 119 -25.90 6.67 1.05
CA GLU A 119 -27.25 6.82 1.62
C GLU A 119 -28.09 5.53 1.45
N ASP A 120 -27.86 4.79 0.37
CA ASP A 120 -28.59 3.57 0.01
C ASP A 120 -27.86 2.29 0.43
N VAL A 121 -26.65 2.40 1.02
CA VAL A 121 -25.87 1.26 1.52
C VAL A 121 -26.35 0.85 2.92
N GLY A 122 -26.61 -0.45 3.09
CA GLY A 122 -26.99 -1.04 4.37
C GLY A 122 -25.89 -0.99 5.45
N GLU A 123 -26.31 -1.06 6.72
CA GLU A 123 -25.41 -0.95 7.88
C GLU A 123 -24.32 -2.04 7.91
N SER A 124 -24.63 -3.27 7.48
CA SER A 124 -23.67 -4.38 7.41
C SER A 124 -22.55 -4.08 6.42
N CYS A 125 -22.89 -3.61 5.22
CA CYS A 125 -21.92 -3.23 4.20
C CYS A 125 -21.08 -2.02 4.64
N LYS A 126 -21.70 -1.00 5.24
CA LYS A 126 -20.97 0.16 5.82
C LYS A 126 -19.95 -0.27 6.87
N THR A 127 -20.36 -1.17 7.76
CA THR A 127 -19.47 -1.73 8.79
C THR A 127 -18.31 -2.48 8.15
N ALA A 128 -18.58 -3.32 7.16
CA ALA A 128 -17.56 -4.08 6.46
C ALA A 128 -16.54 -3.18 5.75
N ILE A 129 -17.00 -2.11 5.09
CA ILE A 129 -16.12 -1.11 4.46
C ILE A 129 -15.29 -0.40 5.54
N SER A 130 -15.93 0.07 6.61
CA SER A 130 -15.25 0.79 7.70
C SER A 130 -14.19 -0.05 8.41
N ASP A 131 -14.48 -1.32 8.72
CA ASP A 131 -13.55 -2.20 9.41
C ASP A 131 -12.30 -2.53 8.59
N THR A 132 -12.40 -2.37 7.27
CA THR A 132 -11.43 -2.86 6.30
C THR A 132 -10.62 -1.74 5.64
N VAL A 133 -11.26 -0.61 5.29
CA VAL A 133 -10.64 0.49 4.53
C VAL A 133 -10.08 1.58 5.45
N SER A 134 -10.70 1.83 6.61
CA SER A 134 -10.33 2.94 7.51
C SER A 134 -9.10 2.69 8.37
N LYS A 135 -8.58 1.47 8.44
CA LYS A 135 -7.41 1.11 9.28
C LYS A 135 -6.05 1.41 8.64
N SER A 136 -6.00 2.30 7.66
CA SER A 136 -4.76 2.76 7.02
C SER A 136 -4.24 4.09 7.59
N GLU A 137 -4.46 4.34 8.89
CA GLU A 137 -3.87 5.46 9.65
C GLU A 137 -2.57 5.06 10.37
#